data_AF-A0A9X1V6Y3-F1
#
_entry.id   AF-A0A9X1V6Y3-F1
#
_cell.length_a   1.000
_cell.length_b   1.000
_cell.length_c   1.000
_cell.angle_alpha   90.00
_cell.angle_beta   90.00
_cell.angle_gamma   90.00
#
_symmetry.space_group_name_H-M   'P 1'
#
loop_
_entity.id
_entity.type
_entity.pdbx_description
1 polymer ?
#
loop_
_entity_poly.entity_id
_entity_poly.type
_entity_poly.pdbx_seq_one_letter_code
_entity_poly.pdbx_strand_id
1 'polypeptide(L)'
;MFKQLHRFSGLMTILLLVQLISGMITNLFITIPTVLPHTQSLPIGMTLFMTAFAWSLTNANPILIIHSALGIIILLLSWGFVIVALRAHAGWFVVLGWIGTLAILFSALNGLLFLLAQQGINSIWMAAGFAVALIAYALGFYMKIEPNAIS
;
A
#
# COMPACT_ATOMS: atom_id res chain seq x y z
N MET A 1 7.52 15.28 18.77
CA MET A 1 6.96 14.18 17.95
C MET A 1 6.29 14.66 16.65
N PHE A 2 5.59 15.81 16.62
CA PHE A 2 4.96 16.33 15.39
C PHE A 2 5.90 16.48 14.18
N LYS A 3 7.11 17.02 14.36
CA LYS A 3 8.13 17.10 13.29
C LYS A 3 8.53 15.73 12.73
N GLN A 4 8.51 14.68 13.56
CA GLN A 4 8.77 13.30 13.12
C GLN A 4 7.60 12.77 12.30
N LEU A 5 6.35 12.97 12.74
CA LEU A 5 5.14 12.58 11.99
C LEU A 5 5.02 13.27 10.63
N HIS A 6 5.39 14.54 10.56
CA HIS A 6 5.43 15.30 9.31
C HIS A 6 6.46 14.69 8.34
N ARG A 7 7.70 14.44 8.80
CA ARG A 7 8.73 13.76 7.99
C ARG A 7 8.31 12.35 7.57
N PHE A 8 7.66 11.61 8.47
CA PHE A 8 7.15 10.27 8.18
C PHE A 8 6.03 10.32 7.12
N SER A 9 5.13 11.30 7.20
CA SER A 9 4.10 11.53 6.17
C SER A 9 4.74 11.81 4.80
N GLY A 10 5.79 12.63 4.76
CA GLY A 10 6.56 12.90 3.55
C GLY A 10 7.23 11.64 2.99
N LEU A 11 7.87 10.84 3.85
CA LEU A 11 8.46 9.56 3.46
C LEU A 11 7.41 8.61 2.87
N MET A 12 6.26 8.44 3.54
CA MET A 12 5.15 7.62 3.06
C MET A 12 4.65 8.11 1.70
N THR A 13 4.51 9.42 1.52
CA THR A 13 4.09 10.03 0.24
C THR A 13 5.06 9.66 -0.89
N ILE A 14 6.37 9.78 -0.66
CA ILE A 14 7.39 9.43 -1.65
C ILE A 14 7.36 7.93 -1.97
N LEU A 15 7.28 7.08 -0.95
CA LEU A 15 7.22 5.62 -1.16
C LEU A 15 5.96 5.21 -1.93
N LEU A 16 4.81 5.83 -1.63
CA LEU A 16 3.55 5.60 -2.35
C LEU A 16 3.63 6.04 -3.81
N LEU A 17 4.32 7.14 -4.13
CA LEU A 17 4.57 7.55 -5.52
C LEU A 17 5.43 6.53 -6.28
N VAL A 18 6.51 6.06 -5.66
CA VAL A 18 7.37 5.03 -6.24
C VAL A 18 6.58 3.75 -6.48
N GLN A 19 5.76 3.34 -5.50
CA GLN A 19 4.91 2.16 -5.59
C GLN A 19 3.84 2.28 -6.66
N LEU A 20 3.25 3.47 -6.83
CA LEU A 20 2.27 3.75 -7.89
C LEU A 20 2.90 3.58 -9.28
N ILE A 21 4.07 4.17 -9.52
CA ILE A 21 4.77 4.04 -10.80
C ILE A 21 5.16 2.59 -11.06
N SER A 22 5.73 1.92 -10.05
CA SER A 22 6.06 0.50 -10.12
C SER A 22 4.82 -0.35 -10.45
N GLY A 23 3.68 -0.05 -9.83
CA GLY A 23 2.40 -0.73 -10.08
C GLY A 23 1.85 -0.51 -11.48
N MET A 24 1.99 0.71 -12.03
CA MET A 24 1.66 0.99 -13.42
C MET A 24 2.52 0.15 -14.36
N ILE A 25 3.82 0.03 -14.08
CA ILE A 25 4.73 -0.78 -14.90
C ILE A 25 4.32 -2.26 -14.84
N THR A 26 4.07 -2.81 -13.65
CA THR A 26 3.68 -4.21 -13.50
C THR A 26 2.35 -4.52 -14.19
N ASN A 27 1.36 -3.62 -14.06
CA ASN A 27 0.02 -3.88 -14.56
C ASN A 27 -0.12 -3.70 -16.07
N LEU A 28 0.74 -2.89 -16.70
CA LEU A 28 0.65 -2.57 -18.13
C LEU A 28 1.68 -3.32 -18.99
N PHE A 29 2.86 -3.64 -18.44
CA PHE A 29 3.97 -4.15 -19.24
C PHE A 29 4.48 -5.53 -18.83
N ILE A 30 4.14 -6.02 -17.64
CA ILE A 30 4.59 -7.33 -17.17
C ILE A 30 3.49 -8.35 -17.44
N THR A 31 3.82 -9.37 -18.24
CA THR A 31 2.91 -10.49 -18.48
C THR A 31 2.87 -11.39 -17.25
N ILE A 32 1.66 -11.53 -16.68
CA ILE A 32 1.39 -12.42 -15.56
C ILE A 32 0.70 -13.67 -16.11
N PRO A 33 1.15 -14.88 -15.74
CA PRO A 33 0.49 -16.11 -16.19
C PRO A 33 -1.00 -16.09 -15.83
N THR A 34 -1.86 -16.51 -16.76
CA THR A 34 -3.32 -16.61 -16.54
C THR A 34 -3.67 -17.62 -15.45
N VAL A 35 -2.79 -18.58 -15.22
CA VAL A 35 -2.89 -19.58 -14.18
C VAL A 35 -1.58 -19.60 -13.40
N LEU A 36 -1.65 -19.20 -12.14
CA LEU A 36 -0.48 -19.21 -11.27
C LEU A 36 -0.09 -20.67 -10.93
N PRO A 37 1.21 -20.96 -10.80
CA PRO A 37 1.66 -22.27 -10.32
C PRO A 37 1.04 -22.60 -8.96
N HIS A 38 0.62 -23.85 -8.78
CA HIS A 38 0.07 -24.39 -7.53
C HIS A 38 -1.26 -23.77 -7.03
N THR A 39 -1.95 -22.96 -7.84
CA THR A 39 -3.25 -22.37 -7.44
C THR A 39 -4.47 -23.08 -8.03
N GLN A 40 -4.29 -23.92 -9.05
CA GLN A 40 -5.37 -24.50 -9.88
C GLN A 40 -6.37 -25.37 -9.12
N SER A 41 -5.88 -26.11 -8.13
CA SER A 41 -6.68 -27.06 -7.35
C SER A 41 -7.09 -26.50 -5.99
N LEU A 42 -6.72 -25.26 -5.67
CA LEU A 42 -6.99 -24.68 -4.37
C LEU A 42 -8.40 -24.08 -4.32
N PRO A 43 -9.17 -24.34 -3.25
CA PRO A 43 -10.46 -23.69 -3.07
C PRO A 43 -10.26 -22.18 -2.86
N ILE A 44 -11.26 -21.40 -3.26
CA ILE A 44 -11.28 -19.95 -2.99
C ILE A 44 -11.25 -19.75 -1.48
N GLY A 45 -10.20 -19.09 -1.00
CA GLY A 45 -9.98 -18.87 0.43
C GLY A 45 -8.53 -18.56 0.73
N MET A 46 -8.21 -18.47 2.03
CA MET A 46 -6.91 -17.99 2.51
C MET A 46 -5.72 -18.71 1.88
N THR A 47 -5.79 -20.03 1.70
CA THR A 47 -4.70 -20.81 1.08
C THR A 47 -4.39 -20.34 -0.34
N LEU A 48 -5.43 -20.13 -1.17
CA LEU A 48 -5.27 -19.62 -2.53
C LEU A 48 -4.59 -18.23 -2.54
N PHE A 49 -5.05 -17.33 -1.67
CA PHE A 49 -4.48 -15.98 -1.54
C PHE A 49 -3.01 -16.03 -1.10
N MET A 50 -2.69 -16.83 -0.09
CA MET A 50 -1.31 -16.94 0.42
C MET A 50 -0.37 -17.58 -0.60
N THR A 51 -0.83 -18.57 -1.38
CA THR A 51 -0.04 -19.16 -2.47
C THR A 51 0.21 -18.14 -3.59
N ALA A 52 -0.81 -17.40 -4.01
CA ALA A 52 -0.64 -16.34 -5.02
C ALA A 52 0.28 -15.22 -4.55
N PHE A 53 0.13 -14.80 -3.29
CA PHE A 53 1.00 -13.83 -2.65
C PHE A 53 2.45 -14.31 -2.59
N ALA A 54 2.69 -15.54 -2.12
CA ALA A 54 4.02 -16.13 -2.04
C ALA A 54 4.68 -16.22 -3.42
N TRP A 55 3.92 -16.62 -4.45
CA TRP A 55 4.41 -16.63 -5.82
C TRP A 55 4.87 -15.25 -6.29
N SER A 56 4.08 -14.21 -6.00
CA SER A 56 4.38 -12.81 -6.38
C SER A 56 5.70 -12.30 -5.80
N LEU A 57 6.17 -12.89 -4.69
CA LEU A 57 7.41 -12.52 -4.01
C LEU A 57 8.63 -13.35 -4.40
N THR A 58 8.43 -14.54 -4.97
CA THR A 58 9.51 -15.54 -5.08
C THR A 58 9.77 -15.99 -6.51
N ASN A 59 8.73 -16.08 -7.34
CA ASN A 59 8.80 -16.73 -8.65
C ASN A 59 8.27 -15.83 -9.79
N ALA A 60 7.82 -14.62 -9.46
CA ALA A 60 7.35 -13.65 -10.43
C ALA A 60 8.50 -12.96 -11.19
N ASN A 61 8.16 -12.14 -12.19
CA ASN A 61 9.12 -11.22 -12.80
C ASN A 61 9.78 -10.33 -11.72
N PRO A 62 11.09 -10.05 -11.80
CA PRO A 62 11.79 -9.25 -10.78
C PRO A 62 11.13 -7.90 -10.46
N ILE A 63 10.53 -7.22 -11.45
CA ILE A 63 9.83 -5.95 -11.23
C ILE A 63 8.58 -6.16 -10.37
N LEU A 64 7.84 -7.25 -10.60
CA LEU A 64 6.67 -7.61 -9.80
C LEU A 64 7.08 -8.04 -8.38
N ILE A 65 8.19 -8.75 -8.22
CA ILE A 65 8.73 -9.08 -6.89
C ILE A 65 9.05 -7.81 -6.10
N ILE A 66 9.74 -6.86 -6.72
CA ILE A 66 10.09 -5.57 -6.08
C ILE A 66 8.81 -4.81 -5.72
N HIS A 67 7.83 -4.75 -6.63
CA HIS A 67 6.54 -4.11 -6.38
C HIS A 67 5.81 -4.73 -5.19
N SER A 68 5.69 -6.05 -5.15
CA SER A 68 5.02 -6.76 -4.05
C SER A 68 5.76 -6.56 -2.73
N ALA A 69 7.09 -6.66 -2.73
CA ALA A 69 7.90 -6.47 -1.53
C ALA A 69 7.80 -5.04 -0.98
N LEU A 70 7.87 -4.03 -1.87
CA LEU A 70 7.71 -2.63 -1.49
C LEU A 70 6.31 -2.34 -0.94
N GLY A 71 5.27 -2.94 -1.51
CA GLY A 71 3.90 -2.85 -1.00
C GLY A 71 3.77 -3.36 0.44
N ILE A 72 4.42 -4.47 0.77
CA ILE A 72 4.44 -5.02 2.15
C ILE A 72 5.14 -4.06 3.10
N ILE A 73 6.31 -3.53 2.71
CA ILE A 73 7.07 -2.59 3.52
C ILE A 73 6.22 -1.34 3.79
N ILE A 74 5.55 -0.80 2.77
CA ILE A 74 4.66 0.36 2.90
C ILE A 74 3.50 0.06 3.84
N LEU A 75 2.86 -1.11 3.74
CA LEU A 75 1.78 -1.51 4.65
C LEU A 75 2.27 -1.61 6.10
N LEU A 76 3.43 -2.22 6.35
CA LEU A 76 4.00 -2.29 7.71
C LEU A 76 4.35 -0.90 8.25
N LEU A 77 4.92 -0.04 7.42
CA LEU A 77 5.22 1.35 7.78
C LEU A 77 3.95 2.16 8.05
N SER A 78 2.85 1.91 7.35
CA SER A 78 1.58 2.60 7.56
C SER A 78 1.00 2.31 8.95
N TRP A 79 1.10 1.06 9.41
CA TRP A 79 0.76 0.67 10.78
C TRP A 79 1.70 1.33 11.80
N GLY A 80 3.00 1.33 11.54
CA GLY A 80 3.99 2.03 12.36
C GLY A 80 3.68 3.52 12.51
N PHE A 81 3.26 4.17 11.43
CA PHE A 81 2.82 5.57 11.44
C PHE A 81 1.64 5.81 12.38
N VAL A 82 0.60 4.97 12.30
CA VAL A 82 -0.57 5.06 13.19
C VAL A 82 -0.16 4.93 14.66
N ILE A 83 0.70 3.97 14.99
CA ILE A 83 1.20 3.77 16.35
C ILE A 83 1.96 5.01 16.85
N VAL A 84 2.84 5.58 16.02
CA VAL A 84 3.58 6.81 16.37
C VAL A 84 2.63 7.98 16.56
N ALA A 85 1.60 8.12 15.72
CA ALA A 85 0.60 9.18 15.82
C ALA A 85 -0.24 9.06 17.09
N LEU A 86 -0.64 7.83 17.46
CA LEU A 86 -1.37 7.53 18.70
C LEU A 86 -0.54 7.89 19.92
N ARG A 87 0.73 7.47 19.97
CA ARG A 87 1.66 7.80 21.06
C ARG A 87 1.96 9.30 21.17
N ALA A 88 1.86 10.03 20.06
CA ALA A 88 2.03 11.48 20.03
C ALA A 88 0.75 12.26 20.40
N HIS A 89 -0.38 11.57 20.64
CA HIS A 89 -1.70 12.18 20.82
C HIS A 89 -2.09 13.15 19.68
N ALA A 90 -1.60 12.91 18.47
CA ALA A 90 -1.78 13.77 17.31
C ALA A 90 -3.05 13.37 16.56
N GLY A 91 -4.22 13.72 17.11
CA GLY A 91 -5.53 13.21 16.66
C GLY A 91 -5.75 13.27 15.14
N TRP A 92 -5.38 14.37 14.49
CA TRP A 92 -5.51 14.48 13.04
C TRP A 92 -4.61 13.50 12.26
N PHE A 93 -3.35 13.34 12.68
CA PHE A 93 -2.43 12.37 12.09
C PHE A 93 -2.89 10.93 12.32
N VAL A 94 -3.57 10.64 13.43
CA VAL A 94 -4.18 9.32 13.70
C VAL A 94 -5.26 9.03 12.66
N VAL A 95 -6.17 9.97 12.42
CA VAL A 95 -7.25 9.80 11.42
C VAL A 95 -6.67 9.60 10.02
N LEU A 96 -5.76 10.46 9.58
CA LEU A 96 -5.10 10.32 8.28
C LEU A 96 -4.34 8.99 8.15
N GLY A 97 -3.64 8.58 9.20
CA GLY A 97 -2.90 7.32 9.24
C GLY A 97 -3.81 6.10 9.07
N TRP A 98 -4.97 6.11 9.71
CA TRP A 98 -5.96 5.04 9.57
C TRP A 98 -6.58 4.99 8.17
N ILE A 99 -7.00 6.15 7.63
CA ILE A 99 -7.51 6.25 6.25
C ILE A 99 -6.47 5.70 5.27
N GLY A 100 -5.21 6.14 5.39
CA GLY A 100 -4.12 5.69 4.54
C GLY A 100 -3.86 4.19 4.66
N THR A 101 -3.79 3.66 5.89
CA THR A 101 -3.55 2.24 6.14
C THR A 101 -4.65 1.35 5.57
N LEU A 102 -5.92 1.70 5.79
CA LEU A 102 -7.05 0.94 5.25
C LEU A 102 -7.10 1.01 3.72
N ALA A 103 -6.76 2.15 3.13
CA ALA A 103 -6.70 2.31 1.68
C ALA A 103 -5.55 1.50 1.05
N ILE A 104 -4.38 1.42 1.70
CA ILE A 104 -3.27 0.54 1.30
C ILE A 104 -3.70 -0.93 1.40
N LEU A 105 -4.39 -1.33 2.47
CA LEU A 105 -4.87 -2.70 2.63
C LEU A 105 -5.89 -3.07 1.55
N PHE A 106 -6.86 -2.19 1.29
CA PHE A 106 -7.81 -2.35 0.20
C PHE A 106 -7.11 -2.51 -1.15
N SER A 107 -6.09 -1.68 -1.40
CA SER A 107 -5.28 -1.79 -2.60
C SER A 107 -4.55 -3.13 -2.70
N ALA A 108 -3.90 -3.59 -1.62
CA ALA A 108 -3.18 -4.86 -1.59
C ALA A 108 -4.09 -6.06 -1.89
N LEU A 109 -5.31 -6.05 -1.35
CA LEU A 109 -6.32 -7.07 -1.65
C LEU A 109 -6.71 -7.06 -3.13
N ASN A 110 -6.95 -5.88 -3.71
CA ASN A 110 -7.25 -5.76 -5.13
C ASN A 110 -6.07 -6.15 -6.02
N GLY A 111 -4.83 -5.90 -5.59
CA GLY A 111 -3.63 -6.41 -6.27
C GLY A 111 -3.59 -7.93 -6.30
N LEU A 112 -3.89 -8.61 -5.19
CA LEU A 112 -4.00 -10.07 -5.15
C LEU A 112 -5.13 -10.60 -6.04
N LEU A 113 -6.28 -9.93 -6.04
CA LEU A 113 -7.38 -10.28 -6.94
C LEU A 113 -7.01 -10.04 -8.41
N PHE A 114 -6.21 -9.02 -8.71
CA PHE A 114 -5.67 -8.80 -10.05
C PHE A 114 -4.72 -9.93 -10.46
N LEU A 115 -3.84 -10.40 -9.56
CA LEU A 115 -2.96 -11.54 -9.83
C LEU A 115 -3.76 -12.81 -10.19
N LEU A 116 -4.84 -13.06 -9.45
CA LEU A 116 -5.67 -14.27 -9.62
C LEU A 116 -6.62 -14.20 -10.82
N ALA A 117 -7.22 -13.03 -11.09
CA ALA A 117 -8.31 -12.90 -12.07
C ALA A 117 -7.90 -12.14 -13.34
N GLN A 118 -6.79 -11.40 -13.33
CA GLN A 118 -6.30 -10.54 -14.42
C GLN A 118 -7.36 -9.56 -14.95
N GLN A 119 -8.37 -9.23 -14.13
CA GLN A 119 -9.44 -8.32 -14.53
C GLN A 119 -9.03 -6.86 -14.29
N GLY A 120 -9.15 -6.02 -15.33
CA GLY A 120 -8.79 -4.61 -15.26
C GLY A 120 -9.51 -3.82 -14.16
N ILE A 121 -10.72 -4.24 -13.75
CA ILE A 121 -11.46 -3.60 -12.66
C ILE A 121 -10.70 -3.66 -11.33
N ASN A 122 -10.00 -4.77 -11.04
CA ASN A 122 -9.19 -4.90 -9.82
C ASN A 122 -7.97 -3.97 -9.87
N SER A 123 -7.39 -3.75 -11.05
CA SER A 123 -6.32 -2.76 -11.25
C SER A 123 -6.80 -1.33 -10.96
N ILE A 124 -8.01 -0.96 -11.40
CA ILE A 124 -8.61 0.36 -11.12
C ILE A 124 -8.85 0.53 -9.62
N TRP A 125 -9.45 -0.46 -8.95
CA TRP A 125 -9.69 -0.39 -7.51
C TRP A 125 -8.39 -0.34 -6.69
N MET A 126 -7.38 -1.09 -7.12
CA MET A 126 -6.03 -1.01 -6.54
C MET A 126 -5.46 0.41 -6.66
N ALA A 127 -5.51 1.01 -7.85
CA ALA A 127 -5.03 2.36 -8.09
C ALA A 127 -5.83 3.41 -7.28
N ALA A 128 -7.14 3.27 -7.17
CA ALA A 128 -8.00 4.16 -6.39
C ALA A 128 -7.65 4.11 -4.89
N GLY A 129 -7.44 2.91 -4.34
CA GLY A 129 -6.97 2.74 -2.96
C GLY A 129 -5.61 3.40 -2.73
N PHE A 130 -4.66 3.20 -3.65
CA PHE A 130 -3.36 3.87 -3.60
C PHE A 130 -3.49 5.41 -3.65
N ALA A 131 -4.36 5.94 -4.49
CA ALA A 131 -4.58 7.38 -4.61
C ALA A 131 -5.14 7.98 -3.31
N VAL A 132 -6.10 7.31 -2.68
CA VAL A 132 -6.63 7.74 -1.37
C VAL A 132 -5.54 7.74 -0.31
N ALA A 133 -4.71 6.68 -0.26
CA ALA A 133 -3.58 6.62 0.67
C ALA A 133 -2.58 7.76 0.43
N LEU A 134 -2.22 7.99 -0.83
CA LEU A 134 -1.31 9.05 -1.23
C LEU A 134 -1.82 10.42 -0.79
N ILE A 135 -3.10 10.71 -1.00
CA ILE A 135 -3.72 11.97 -0.57
C ILE A 135 -3.68 12.10 0.95
N ALA A 136 -4.01 11.03 1.69
CA ALA A 136 -4.02 11.08 3.15
C ALA A 136 -2.63 11.42 3.73
N TYR A 137 -1.57 10.77 3.24
CA TYR A 137 -0.20 11.05 3.70
C TYR A 137 0.34 12.39 3.17
N ALA A 138 -0.03 12.79 1.95
CA ALA A 138 0.32 14.11 1.42
C ALA A 138 -0.30 15.22 2.27
N LEU A 139 -1.57 15.10 2.66
CA LEU A 139 -2.22 16.05 3.56
C LEU A 139 -1.49 16.14 4.91
N GLY A 140 -1.10 15.00 5.49
CA GLY A 140 -0.30 14.95 6.72
C GLY A 140 1.06 15.66 6.59
N PHE A 141 1.66 15.58 5.40
CA PHE A 141 2.89 16.32 5.07
C PHE A 141 2.65 17.81 4.82
N TYR A 142 1.50 18.24 4.28
CA TYR A 142 1.22 19.66 4.06
C TYR A 142 0.74 20.41 5.30
N MET A 143 0.34 19.69 6.36
CA MET A 143 -0.09 20.33 7.60
C MET A 143 1.04 21.15 8.23
N LYS A 144 0.79 22.45 8.41
CA LYS A 144 1.69 23.34 9.14
C LYS A 144 1.77 22.89 10.59
N ILE A 145 3.00 22.71 11.07
CA ILE A 145 3.26 22.61 12.51
C ILE A 145 3.14 24.05 13.02
N GLU A 146 1.96 24.44 13.52
CA GLU A 146 1.82 25.77 14.12
C GLU A 146 2.67 25.86 15.40
N PRO A 147 3.53 26.89 15.55
CA PRO A 147 4.40 27.02 16.73
C PRO A 147 3.66 27.39 18.03
N ASN A 148 2.36 27.70 18.00
CA ASN A 148 1.71 28.51 19.04
C ASN A 148 0.56 27.80 19.79
N ALA A 149 0.69 26.51 20.10
CA ALA A 149 -0.25 25.82 21.00
C ALA A 149 0.33 25.63 22.42
N ILE A 150 1.25 26.50 22.83
CA ILE A 150 1.78 26.60 24.19
C ILE A 150 1.73 28.08 24.59
N SER A 151 0.54 28.56 24.93
CA SER A 151 0.33 29.77 25.71
C SER A 151 -0.74 29.50 26.74
#